data_AF-A0A2A2KC50-F1
#
_entry.id   AF-A0A2A2KC50-F1
#
_cell.length_a   1.000
_cell.length_b   1.000
_cell.length_c   1.000
_cell.angle_alpha   90.00
_cell.angle_beta   90.00
_cell.angle_gamma   90.00
#
_symmetry.space_group_name_H-M   'P 1'
#
loop_
_entity.id
_entity.type
_entity.pdbx_description
1 polymer ?
#
loop_
_entity_poly.entity_id
_entity_poly.type
_entity_poly.pdbx_seq_one_letter_code
_entity_poly.pdbx_strand_id
1 'polypeptide(L)'
;MKQLLLLGILLIVAVSARKNNKHHPRCGLPPFAENLPDDIKEKLEKIWENYEVGTDCKEQRDATQQIVDNLTPEQKIRALRPIHHEPKHHLGHGHHGPKFLWNTTKEVRHQFHSLWKNQTLTRDEKTKAFDELANKTLDANQLEEYKKFAEEIKKRQAVFQKRVDQLSPEARGAYEKLNELKNQKARIFADLSDSAKEELHQLWNGNRRWAKRKFVRKHKKF
;
A
#
# COMPACT_ATOMS: atom_id res chain seq x y z
N MET A 1 -7.75 -55.00 -53.18
CA MET A 1 -6.79 -54.36 -54.09
C MET A 1 -6.48 -52.97 -53.56
N LYS A 2 -5.21 -52.73 -53.25
CA LYS A 2 -4.47 -51.45 -53.16
C LYS A 2 -5.30 -50.17 -53.00
N GLN A 3 -5.11 -49.46 -51.89
CA GLN A 3 -4.33 -48.23 -51.90
C GLN A 3 -3.90 -47.85 -50.48
N LEU A 4 -2.58 -47.94 -50.25
CA LEU A 4 -1.89 -47.12 -49.27
C LEU A 4 -2.02 -45.65 -49.69
N LEU A 5 -2.30 -44.76 -48.74
CA LEU A 5 -1.64 -43.45 -48.71
C LEU A 5 -1.50 -43.01 -47.25
N LEU A 6 -0.27 -43.19 -46.79
CA LEU A 6 0.29 -42.78 -45.52
C LEU A 6 0.66 -41.29 -45.58
N LEU A 7 0.53 -40.65 -44.41
CA LEU A 7 1.36 -39.55 -43.88
C LEU A 7 1.15 -38.12 -44.43
N GLY A 8 0.74 -37.25 -43.52
CA GLY A 8 0.87 -35.80 -43.69
C GLY A 8 0.29 -34.94 -42.56
N ILE A 9 0.28 -35.38 -41.30
CA ILE A 9 -0.10 -34.49 -40.19
C ILE A 9 1.15 -33.72 -39.74
N LEU A 10 1.38 -32.58 -40.39
CA LEU A 10 2.26 -31.52 -39.91
C LEU A 10 1.60 -30.87 -38.68
N LEU A 11 1.93 -31.37 -37.48
CA LEU A 11 1.65 -30.66 -36.23
C LEU A 11 2.59 -29.45 -36.15
N ILE A 12 2.11 -28.31 -36.66
CA ILE A 12 2.72 -27.01 -36.37
C ILE A 12 2.44 -26.71 -34.89
N VAL A 13 3.41 -27.01 -34.03
CA VAL A 13 3.41 -26.50 -32.66
C VAL A 13 3.71 -25.01 -32.76
N ALA A 14 2.66 -24.19 -32.81
CA ALA A 14 2.79 -22.76 -32.65
C ALA A 14 3.28 -22.50 -31.21
N VAL A 15 4.58 -22.27 -31.05
CA VAL A 15 5.14 -21.73 -29.82
C VAL A 15 4.61 -20.32 -29.69
N SER A 16 3.51 -20.16 -28.96
CA SER A 16 3.04 -18.86 -28.54
C SER A 16 4.09 -18.29 -27.60
N ALA A 17 4.86 -17.32 -28.09
CA ALA A 17 5.75 -16.52 -27.28
C ALA A 17 4.90 -15.83 -26.20
N ARG A 18 4.95 -16.35 -24.97
CA ARG A 18 4.29 -15.76 -23.81
C ARG A 18 5.01 -14.44 -23.51
N LYS A 19 4.53 -13.34 -24.11
CA LYS A 19 4.99 -11.99 -23.79
C LYS A 19 4.83 -11.81 -22.28
N ASN A 20 5.95 -11.52 -21.61
CA ASN A 20 6.02 -11.22 -20.20
C ASN A 20 4.94 -10.19 -19.82
N ASN A 21 3.93 -10.63 -19.06
CA ASN A 21 2.95 -9.76 -18.40
C ASN A 21 3.64 -8.98 -17.28
N LYS A 22 4.48 -8.00 -17.65
CA LYS A 22 4.62 -6.79 -16.84
C LYS A 22 3.25 -6.12 -16.90
N HIS A 23 2.63 -5.84 -15.75
CA HIS A 23 1.33 -5.17 -15.64
C HIS A 23 1.18 -4.03 -16.66
N HIS A 24 0.59 -4.34 -17.83
CA HIS A 24 0.14 -3.31 -18.75
C HIS A 24 -1.18 -2.79 -18.19
N PRO A 25 -1.36 -1.47 -18.04
CA PRO A 25 -2.68 -0.90 -17.81
C PRO A 25 -3.62 -1.45 -18.87
N ARG A 26 -4.82 -1.90 -18.48
CA ARG A 26 -5.81 -2.44 -19.42
C ARG A 26 -6.04 -1.42 -20.54
N CYS A 27 -5.79 -1.79 -21.80
CA CYS A 27 -6.15 -0.97 -22.96
C CYS A 27 -7.67 -0.80 -23.02
N GLY A 28 -8.12 0.38 -23.43
CA GLY A 28 -9.52 0.76 -23.50
C GLY A 28 -9.73 2.21 -23.09
N LEU A 29 -10.94 2.73 -23.32
CA LEU A 29 -11.33 4.07 -22.92
C LEU A 29 -11.03 4.27 -21.42
N PRO A 30 -10.25 5.30 -21.03
CA PRO A 30 -9.88 5.47 -19.64
C PRO A 30 -11.09 5.73 -18.74
N PRO A 31 -11.17 5.11 -17.54
CA PRO A 31 -12.30 5.34 -16.62
C PRO A 31 -12.49 6.80 -16.18
N PHE A 32 -11.46 7.64 -16.30
CA PHE A 32 -11.57 9.05 -15.95
C PHE A 32 -12.31 9.89 -17.00
N ALA A 33 -12.55 9.35 -18.20
CA ALA A 33 -13.19 10.09 -19.30
C ALA A 33 -14.58 10.61 -18.91
N GLU A 34 -15.31 9.88 -18.06
CA GLU A 34 -16.63 10.28 -17.53
C GLU A 34 -16.59 11.55 -16.67
N ASN A 35 -15.43 11.91 -16.14
CA ASN A 35 -15.26 13.07 -15.24
C ASN A 35 -14.72 14.31 -15.96
N LEU A 36 -14.51 14.22 -17.28
CA LEU A 36 -14.05 15.32 -18.11
C LEU A 36 -15.25 16.11 -18.68
N PRO A 37 -15.05 17.39 -19.00
CA PRO A 37 -16.02 18.15 -19.80
C PRO A 37 -16.40 17.42 -21.09
N ASP A 38 -17.65 17.60 -21.54
CA ASP A 38 -18.22 16.86 -22.67
C ASP A 38 -17.39 16.96 -23.95
N ASP A 39 -16.81 18.14 -24.22
CA ASP A 39 -15.97 18.38 -25.40
C ASP A 39 -14.65 17.59 -25.39
N ILE A 40 -14.12 17.30 -24.20
CA ILE A 40 -12.89 16.52 -24.01
C ILE A 40 -13.23 15.03 -23.97
N LYS A 41 -14.36 14.67 -23.35
CA LYS A 41 -14.87 13.30 -23.33
C LYS A 41 -15.15 12.79 -24.74
N GLU A 42 -15.82 13.57 -25.59
CA GLU A 42 -16.10 13.21 -26.98
C GLU A 42 -14.80 12.97 -27.79
N LYS A 43 -13.76 13.79 -27.56
CA LYS A 43 -12.44 13.59 -28.18
C LYS A 43 -11.79 12.27 -27.76
N LEU A 44 -11.93 11.89 -26.49
CA LEU A 44 -11.43 10.60 -26.00
C LEU A 44 -12.24 9.43 -26.58
N GLU A 45 -13.56 9.53 -26.64
CA GLU A 45 -14.40 8.49 -27.24
C GLU A 45 -14.02 8.24 -28.71
N LYS A 46 -13.78 9.31 -29.49
CA LYS A 46 -13.30 9.19 -30.88
C LYS A 46 -11.93 8.51 -31.02
N ILE A 47 -11.01 8.74 -30.09
CA ILE A 47 -9.69 8.06 -30.10
C ILE A 47 -9.85 6.55 -29.93
N TRP A 48 -10.83 6.12 -29.12
CA TRP A 48 -11.03 4.73 -28.74
C TRP A 48 -12.16 4.03 -29.51
N GLU A 49 -12.91 4.73 -30.36
CA GLU A 49 -14.12 4.25 -31.06
C GLU A 49 -13.88 2.98 -31.88
N ASN A 50 -12.72 2.89 -32.56
CA ASN A 50 -12.35 1.77 -33.42
C ASN A 50 -11.31 0.83 -32.78
N TYR A 51 -11.11 0.91 -31.46
CA TYR A 51 -10.12 0.06 -30.79
C TYR A 51 -10.65 -1.36 -30.58
N GLU A 52 -9.90 -2.35 -31.08
CA GLU A 52 -10.20 -3.76 -30.87
C GLU A 52 -9.46 -4.35 -29.66
N VAL A 53 -10.19 -5.01 -28.76
CA VAL A 53 -9.62 -5.61 -27.55
C VAL A 53 -8.58 -6.67 -27.89
N GLY A 54 -7.37 -6.50 -27.37
CA GLY A 54 -6.25 -7.43 -27.59
C GLY A 54 -5.26 -6.97 -28.66
N THR A 55 -5.57 -5.90 -29.39
CA THR A 55 -4.62 -5.21 -30.28
C THR A 55 -3.74 -4.22 -29.51
N ASP A 56 -2.61 -3.83 -30.10
CA ASP A 56 -1.73 -2.82 -29.50
C ASP A 56 -2.44 -1.47 -29.44
N CYS A 57 -2.36 -0.81 -28.28
CA CYS A 57 -3.09 0.43 -28.02
C CYS A 57 -2.17 1.64 -27.82
N LYS A 58 -0.91 1.55 -28.29
CA LYS A 58 0.10 2.59 -28.06
C LYS A 58 -0.33 3.94 -28.65
N GLU A 59 -0.87 3.95 -29.86
CA GLU A 59 -1.30 5.19 -30.53
C GLU A 59 -2.47 5.86 -29.79
N GLN A 60 -3.48 5.07 -29.40
CA GLN A 60 -4.63 5.56 -28.63
C GLN A 60 -4.16 6.11 -27.26
N ARG A 61 -3.18 5.47 -26.64
CA ARG A 61 -2.59 5.93 -25.38
C ARG A 61 -1.78 7.20 -25.55
N ASP A 62 -0.95 7.31 -26.58
CA ASP A 62 -0.16 8.50 -26.86
C ASP A 62 -1.09 9.70 -27.16
N ALA A 63 -2.15 9.49 -27.95
CA ALA A 63 -3.18 10.50 -28.21
C ALA A 63 -3.96 10.89 -26.95
N THR A 64 -4.33 9.91 -26.10
CA THR A 64 -4.97 10.16 -24.81
C THR A 64 -4.05 10.97 -23.89
N GLN A 65 -2.75 10.67 -23.88
CA GLN A 65 -1.77 11.39 -23.07
C GLN A 65 -1.64 12.85 -23.51
N GLN A 66 -1.68 13.14 -24.81
CA GLN A 66 -1.67 14.51 -25.32
C GLN A 66 -2.88 15.32 -24.84
N ILE A 67 -4.07 14.71 -24.80
CA ILE A 67 -5.25 15.35 -24.22
C ILE A 67 -5.04 15.62 -22.73
N VAL A 68 -4.57 14.61 -21.99
CA VAL A 68 -4.29 14.72 -20.55
C VAL A 68 -3.28 15.82 -20.24
N ASP A 69 -2.22 15.95 -21.04
CA ASP A 69 -1.16 16.94 -20.83
C ASP A 69 -1.71 18.37 -20.98
N ASN A 70 -2.65 18.57 -21.90
CA ASN A 70 -3.28 19.86 -22.20
C ASN A 70 -4.45 20.24 -21.26
N LEU A 71 -4.85 19.36 -20.34
CA LEU A 71 -5.89 19.69 -19.35
C LEU A 71 -5.43 20.78 -18.38
N THR A 72 -6.37 21.65 -17.98
CA THR A 72 -6.14 22.61 -16.89
C THR A 72 -5.90 21.89 -15.56
N PRO A 73 -5.25 22.55 -14.57
CA PRO A 73 -5.10 21.97 -13.23
C PRO A 73 -6.42 21.49 -12.61
N GLU A 74 -7.50 22.25 -12.80
CA GLU A 74 -8.83 21.93 -12.28
C GLU A 74 -9.44 20.70 -12.97
N GLN A 75 -9.27 20.58 -14.30
CA GLN A 75 -9.71 19.42 -15.07
C GLN A 75 -8.90 18.16 -14.70
N LYS A 76 -7.58 18.28 -14.51
CA LYS A 76 -6.72 17.19 -14.02
C LYS A 76 -7.15 16.74 -12.63
N ILE A 77 -7.46 17.68 -11.73
CA ILE A 77 -7.93 17.35 -10.38
C ILE A 77 -9.29 16.63 -10.42
N ARG A 78 -10.21 17.05 -11.28
CA ARG A 78 -11.54 16.43 -11.39
C ARG A 78 -11.47 15.03 -11.99
N ALA A 79 -10.69 14.85 -13.06
CA ALA A 79 -10.65 13.61 -13.81
C ALA A 79 -9.65 12.58 -13.27
N LEU A 80 -8.43 13.01 -12.94
CA LEU A 80 -7.32 12.11 -12.64
C LEU A 80 -7.14 11.84 -11.14
N ARG A 81 -7.90 12.53 -10.29
CA ARG A 81 -7.95 12.18 -8.87
C ARG A 81 -8.63 10.81 -8.74
N PRO A 82 -7.99 9.80 -8.14
CA PRO A 82 -8.59 8.47 -8.02
C PRO A 82 -9.90 8.54 -7.23
N ILE A 83 -11.04 8.21 -7.86
CA ILE A 83 -12.36 8.15 -7.20
C ILE A 83 -12.36 7.13 -6.05
N HIS A 84 -11.54 6.07 -6.15
CA HIS A 84 -11.35 5.07 -5.10
C HIS A 84 -10.14 5.32 -4.20
N HIS A 85 -9.61 6.54 -4.17
CA HIS A 85 -9.07 7.01 -2.89
C HIS A 85 -10.24 7.51 -2.05
N GLU A 86 -10.97 6.56 -1.48
CA GLU A 86 -11.09 6.67 -0.02
C GLU A 86 -9.66 6.90 0.45
N PRO A 87 -9.33 8.02 1.14
CA PRO A 87 -7.95 8.32 1.45
C PRO A 87 -7.33 7.10 2.13
N LYS A 88 -6.57 6.29 1.39
CA LYS A 88 -5.50 5.56 2.05
C LYS A 88 -4.74 6.68 2.70
N HIS A 89 -4.52 6.65 4.00
CA HIS A 89 -3.74 7.69 4.67
C HIS A 89 -2.30 7.68 4.11
N HIS A 90 -2.06 8.25 2.94
CA HIS A 90 -0.77 8.74 2.47
C HIS A 90 -0.77 10.23 2.77
N LEU A 91 -0.90 10.52 4.06
CA LEU A 91 0.00 11.36 4.85
C LEU A 91 0.97 12.22 4.01
N GLY A 92 0.41 13.11 3.20
CA GLY A 92 1.08 14.28 2.67
C GLY A 92 1.15 15.31 3.80
N HIS A 93 2.38 15.56 4.27
CA HIS A 93 2.80 16.80 4.92
C HIS A 93 1.79 17.47 5.88
N GLY A 94 1.60 16.91 7.08
CA GLY A 94 0.97 17.64 8.19
C GLY A 94 0.37 16.78 9.32
N HIS A 95 -0.27 15.65 8.99
CA HIS A 95 -1.10 14.92 9.96
C HIS A 95 -0.82 13.41 10.01
N HIS A 96 0.42 13.02 10.31
CA HIS A 96 0.78 11.60 10.45
C HIS A 96 0.32 11.05 11.80
N GLY A 97 -0.78 10.29 11.79
CA GLY A 97 -1.25 9.53 12.95
C GLY A 97 -2.70 9.83 13.37
N PRO A 98 -3.14 9.24 14.50
CA PRO A 98 -4.46 9.49 15.08
C PRO A 98 -4.76 10.98 15.28
N LYS A 99 -6.04 11.35 15.23
CA LYS A 99 -6.52 12.74 15.36
C LYS A 99 -6.03 13.44 16.63
N PHE A 100 -5.95 12.71 17.75
CA PHE A 100 -5.46 13.25 19.00
C PHE A 100 -3.97 13.68 18.99
N LEU A 101 -3.20 13.30 17.97
CA LEU A 101 -1.81 13.75 17.76
C LEU A 101 -1.70 14.83 16.69
N TRP A 102 -2.81 15.41 16.26
CA TRP A 102 -2.79 16.55 15.35
C TRP A 102 -2.31 17.79 16.11
N ASN A 103 -1.42 18.55 15.47
CA ASN A 103 -0.82 19.77 16.02
C ASN A 103 -0.07 19.60 17.35
N THR A 104 0.25 18.36 17.77
CA THR A 104 1.14 18.12 18.92
C THR A 104 2.61 18.30 18.56
N THR A 105 3.46 18.52 19.58
CA THR A 105 4.91 18.68 19.43
C THR A 105 5.56 17.41 18.85
N LYS A 106 6.77 17.54 18.30
CA LYS A 106 7.48 16.38 17.74
C LYS A 106 7.83 15.37 18.83
N GLU A 107 8.14 15.88 20.01
CA GLU A 107 8.54 15.15 21.20
C GLU A 107 7.38 14.29 21.71
N VAL A 108 6.19 14.88 21.89
CA VAL A 108 4.99 14.15 22.31
C VAL A 108 4.63 13.08 21.28
N ARG A 109 4.63 13.44 19.98
CA ARG A 109 4.39 12.47 18.89
C ARG A 109 5.41 11.32 18.91
N HIS A 110 6.67 11.60 19.21
CA HIS A 110 7.71 10.59 19.31
C HIS A 110 7.50 9.65 20.50
N GLN A 111 7.02 10.14 21.64
CA GLN A 111 6.69 9.31 22.81
C GLN A 111 5.58 8.32 22.46
N PHE A 112 4.48 8.78 21.86
CA PHE A 112 3.38 7.91 21.41
C PHE A 112 3.83 6.90 20.35
N HIS A 113 4.64 7.33 19.37
CA HIS A 113 5.15 6.44 18.34
C HIS A 113 6.08 5.37 18.93
N SER A 114 6.94 5.73 19.88
CA SER A 114 7.85 4.81 20.56
C SER A 114 7.08 3.77 21.37
N LEU A 115 6.04 4.20 22.10
CA LEU A 115 5.15 3.29 22.82
C LEU A 115 4.42 2.33 21.88
N TRP A 116 3.98 2.82 20.70
CA TRP A 116 3.35 1.99 19.67
C TRP A 116 4.27 0.89 19.16
N LYS A 117 5.54 1.24 18.93
CA LYS A 117 6.56 0.36 18.35
C LYS A 117 7.23 -0.55 19.37
N ASN A 118 7.14 -0.23 20.65
CA ASN A 118 7.65 -1.06 21.73
C ASN A 118 7.14 -2.50 21.55
N GLN A 119 8.02 -3.49 21.46
CA GLN A 119 7.63 -4.89 21.28
C GLN A 119 7.62 -5.68 22.59
N THR A 120 8.07 -5.09 23.69
CA THR A 120 8.22 -5.75 24.99
C THR A 120 6.91 -5.76 25.77
N LEU A 121 6.08 -4.73 25.61
CA LEU A 121 4.79 -4.63 26.30
C LEU A 121 3.70 -5.47 25.60
N THR A 122 2.89 -6.13 26.41
CA THR A 122 1.64 -6.76 25.98
C THR A 122 0.64 -5.71 25.52
N ARG A 123 -0.45 -6.15 24.88
CA ARG A 123 -1.47 -5.21 24.35
C ARG A 123 -2.16 -4.43 25.46
N ASP A 124 -2.42 -5.06 26.61
CA ASP A 124 -3.11 -4.45 27.73
C ASP A 124 -2.20 -3.48 28.48
N GLU A 125 -0.94 -3.86 28.69
CA GLU A 125 0.08 -2.95 29.25
C GLU A 125 0.31 -1.74 28.36
N LYS A 126 0.37 -1.92 27.04
CA LYS A 126 0.41 -0.78 26.11
C LYS A 126 -0.81 0.11 26.28
N THR A 127 -2.00 -0.47 26.35
CA THR A 127 -3.23 0.31 26.46
C THR A 127 -3.20 1.19 27.71
N LYS A 128 -2.80 0.64 28.86
CA LYS A 128 -2.60 1.42 30.10
C LYS A 128 -1.54 2.51 29.93
N ALA A 129 -0.39 2.18 29.35
CA ALA A 129 0.67 3.16 29.11
C ALA A 129 0.23 4.27 28.12
N PHE A 130 -0.65 3.97 27.17
CA PHE A 130 -1.24 4.97 26.27
C PHE A 130 -2.18 5.89 27.03
N ASP A 131 -3.01 5.35 27.93
CA ASP A 131 -3.93 6.14 28.77
C ASP A 131 -3.14 7.07 29.71
N GLU A 132 -2.10 6.56 30.36
CA GLU A 132 -1.22 7.35 31.22
C GLU A 132 -0.52 8.47 30.44
N LEU A 133 0.05 8.13 29.28
CA LEU A 133 0.74 9.10 28.42
C LEU A 133 -0.22 10.18 27.90
N ALA A 134 -1.44 9.79 27.51
CA ALA A 134 -2.49 10.69 27.07
C ALA A 134 -2.87 11.70 28.15
N ASN A 135 -3.15 11.24 29.36
CA ASN A 135 -3.50 12.13 30.48
C ASN A 135 -2.35 13.05 30.89
N LYS A 136 -1.10 12.65 30.65
CA LYS A 136 0.08 13.45 31.01
C LYS A 136 0.45 14.51 29.98
N THR A 137 0.20 14.25 28.69
CA THR A 137 0.83 15.03 27.60
C THR A 137 -0.15 15.73 26.65
N LEU A 138 -1.42 15.32 26.62
CA LEU A 138 -2.42 15.87 25.71
C LEU A 138 -3.19 17.02 26.36
N ASP A 139 -3.56 18.02 25.56
CA ASP A 139 -4.51 19.06 25.97
C ASP A 139 -5.96 18.53 26.02
N ALA A 140 -6.89 19.36 26.49
CA ALA A 140 -8.29 18.97 26.67
C ALA A 140 -8.97 18.50 25.36
N ASN A 141 -8.72 19.19 24.23
CA ASN A 141 -9.30 18.84 22.94
C ASN A 141 -8.69 17.54 22.40
N GLN A 142 -7.37 17.40 22.54
CA GLN A 142 -6.66 16.18 22.16
C GLN A 142 -7.09 14.99 23.01
N LEU A 143 -7.33 15.19 24.32
CA LEU A 143 -7.77 14.13 25.22
C LEU A 143 -9.19 13.65 24.89
N GLU A 144 -10.08 14.54 24.44
CA GLU A 144 -11.40 14.15 23.94
C GLU A 144 -11.29 13.26 22.69
N GLU A 145 -10.47 13.66 21.72
CA GLU A 145 -10.19 12.85 20.53
C GLU A 145 -9.49 11.52 20.88
N TYR A 146 -8.64 11.52 21.90
CA TYR A 146 -8.02 10.29 22.41
C TYR A 146 -9.05 9.33 22.97
N LYS A 147 -10.02 9.81 23.77
CA LYS A 147 -11.10 8.97 24.31
C LYS A 147 -11.92 8.31 23.20
N LYS A 148 -12.28 9.07 22.15
CA LYS A 148 -12.95 8.51 20.96
C LYS A 148 -12.11 7.43 20.30
N PHE A 149 -10.82 7.70 20.12
CA PHE A 149 -9.87 6.74 19.58
C PHE A 149 -9.75 5.46 20.45
N ALA A 150 -9.61 5.59 21.76
CA ALA A 150 -9.47 4.48 22.69
C ALA A 150 -10.71 3.57 22.66
N GLU A 151 -11.91 4.14 22.63
CA GLU A 151 -13.16 3.40 22.48
C GLU A 151 -13.25 2.65 21.14
N GLU A 152 -12.81 3.26 20.03
CA GLU A 152 -12.74 2.56 18.75
C GLU A 152 -11.76 1.38 18.79
N ILE A 153 -10.59 1.55 19.41
CA ILE A 153 -9.61 0.48 19.57
C ILE A 153 -10.20 -0.67 20.38
N LYS A 154 -10.87 -0.36 21.50
CA LYS A 154 -11.54 -1.35 22.35
C LYS A 154 -12.60 -2.14 21.57
N LYS A 155 -13.42 -1.46 20.76
CA LYS A 155 -14.41 -2.11 19.89
C LYS A 155 -13.73 -3.04 18.87
N ARG A 156 -12.68 -2.59 18.19
CA ARG A 156 -11.94 -3.41 17.22
C ARG A 156 -11.30 -4.63 17.89
N GLN A 157 -10.79 -4.48 19.10
CA GLN A 157 -10.23 -5.58 19.89
C GLN A 157 -11.31 -6.62 20.24
N ALA A 158 -12.47 -6.20 20.71
CA ALA A 158 -13.58 -7.11 21.02
C ALA A 158 -14.05 -7.87 19.77
N VAL A 159 -14.17 -7.19 18.63
CA VAL A 159 -14.52 -7.81 17.34
C VAL A 159 -13.45 -8.83 16.91
N PHE A 160 -12.18 -8.48 17.04
CA PHE A 160 -11.09 -9.39 16.72
C PHE A 160 -11.11 -10.63 17.63
N GLN A 161 -11.33 -10.45 18.94
CA GLN A 161 -11.40 -11.56 19.88
C GLN A 161 -12.54 -12.51 19.54
N LYS A 162 -13.73 -11.99 19.21
CA LYS A 162 -14.84 -12.82 18.73
C LYS A 162 -14.47 -13.65 17.50
N ARG A 163 -13.69 -13.10 16.56
CA ARG A 163 -13.20 -13.85 15.39
C ARG A 163 -12.20 -14.94 15.78
N VAL A 164 -11.35 -14.69 16.78
CA VAL A 164 -10.42 -15.69 17.34
C VAL A 164 -11.19 -16.82 18.03
N ASP A 165 -12.24 -16.49 18.78
CA ASP A 165 -13.09 -17.45 19.49
C ASP A 165 -13.92 -18.32 18.53
N GLN A 166 -14.15 -17.84 17.30
CA GLN A 166 -14.84 -18.55 16.22
C GLN A 166 -13.90 -19.35 15.30
N LEU A 167 -12.59 -19.34 15.55
CA LEU A 167 -11.65 -20.15 14.75
C LEU A 167 -11.92 -21.65 14.89
N SER A 168 -11.70 -22.38 13.81
CA SER A 168 -11.62 -23.85 13.86
C SER A 168 -10.47 -24.30 14.77
N PRO A 169 -10.51 -25.52 15.32
CA PRO A 169 -9.41 -26.04 16.17
C PRO A 169 -8.04 -25.98 15.47
N GLU A 170 -7.98 -26.30 14.18
CA GLU A 170 -6.76 -26.22 13.37
C GLU A 170 -6.26 -24.77 13.25
N ALA A 171 -7.14 -23.84 12.90
CA ALA A 171 -6.78 -22.42 12.74
C ALA A 171 -6.38 -21.79 14.09
N ARG A 172 -7.03 -22.18 15.19
CA ARG A 172 -6.67 -21.76 16.55
C ARG A 172 -5.28 -22.25 16.93
N GLY A 173 -4.98 -23.53 16.70
CA GLY A 173 -3.66 -24.09 16.96
C GLY A 173 -2.56 -23.42 16.14
N ALA A 174 -2.83 -23.07 14.87
CA ALA A 174 -1.90 -22.30 14.05
C ALA A 174 -1.71 -20.86 14.56
N TYR A 175 -2.81 -20.19 14.95
CA TYR A 175 -2.79 -18.84 15.51
C TYR A 175 -1.94 -18.75 16.79
N GLU A 176 -2.09 -19.70 17.70
CA GLU A 176 -1.30 -19.78 18.94
C GLU A 176 0.19 -19.95 18.66
N LYS A 177 0.57 -20.86 17.75
CA LYS A 177 1.97 -21.04 17.33
C LYS A 177 2.57 -19.78 16.71
N LEU A 178 1.81 -19.10 15.85
CA LEU A 178 2.26 -17.85 15.22
C LEU A 178 2.43 -16.73 16.25
N ASN A 179 1.55 -16.65 17.25
CA ASN A 179 1.70 -15.70 18.35
C ASN A 179 2.92 -16.01 19.22
N GLU A 180 3.18 -17.28 19.52
CA GLU A 180 4.36 -17.66 20.28
C GLU A 180 5.66 -17.33 19.53
N LEU A 181 5.73 -17.62 18.22
CA LEU A 181 6.87 -17.20 17.39
C LEU A 181 7.09 -15.68 17.40
N LYS A 182 6.00 -14.91 17.36
CA LYS A 182 6.07 -13.45 17.45
C LYS A 182 6.61 -13.00 18.81
N ASN A 183 6.18 -13.64 19.90
CA ASN A 183 6.66 -13.34 21.25
C ASN A 183 8.13 -13.71 21.42
N GLN A 184 8.56 -14.86 20.90
CA GLN A 184 9.96 -15.27 20.89
C GLN A 184 10.84 -14.27 20.13
N LYS A 185 10.39 -13.85 18.94
CA LYS A 185 11.07 -12.78 18.20
C LYS A 185 11.17 -11.51 19.04
N ALA A 186 10.10 -11.09 19.70
CA ALA A 186 10.11 -9.89 20.53
C ALA A 186 11.10 -10.00 21.69
N ARG A 187 11.18 -11.16 22.37
CA ARG A 187 12.14 -11.43 23.45
C ARG A 187 13.59 -11.35 22.96
N ILE A 188 13.90 -12.03 21.85
CA ILE A 188 15.24 -11.97 21.24
C ILE A 188 15.64 -10.52 20.97
N PHE A 189 14.75 -9.72 20.38
CA PHE A 189 15.05 -8.31 20.13
C PHE A 189 15.17 -7.47 21.40
N ALA A 190 14.43 -7.79 22.47
CA ALA A 190 14.49 -7.08 23.74
C ALA A 190 15.87 -7.24 24.41
N ASP A 191 16.43 -8.45 24.35
CA ASP A 191 17.72 -8.81 24.97
C ASP A 191 18.93 -8.29 24.20
N LEU A 192 18.75 -7.82 22.96
CA LEU A 192 19.84 -7.23 22.16
C LEU A 192 20.23 -5.84 22.68
N SER A 193 21.53 -5.55 22.60
CA SER A 193 22.04 -4.19 22.74
C SER A 193 21.53 -3.29 21.60
N ASP A 194 21.48 -1.98 21.86
CA ASP A 194 21.02 -1.03 20.84
C ASP A 194 21.93 -1.00 19.61
N SER A 195 23.23 -1.24 19.78
CA SER A 195 24.18 -1.44 18.67
C SER A 195 23.81 -2.63 17.80
N ALA A 196 23.54 -3.79 18.41
CA ALA A 196 23.17 -4.99 17.68
C ALA A 196 21.81 -4.85 16.96
N LYS A 197 20.83 -4.18 17.59
CA LYS A 197 19.56 -3.84 16.93
C LYS A 197 19.79 -2.98 15.69
N GLU A 198 20.65 -1.97 15.78
CA GLU A 198 20.96 -1.08 14.66
C GLU A 198 21.67 -1.83 13.52
N GLU A 199 22.63 -2.71 13.82
CA GLU A 199 23.28 -3.56 12.82
C GLU A 199 22.29 -4.45 12.07
N LEU A 200 21.37 -5.11 12.79
CA LEU A 200 20.31 -5.91 12.18
C LEU A 200 19.34 -5.05 11.36
N HIS A 201 18.99 -3.86 11.85
CA HIS A 201 18.19 -2.91 11.08
C HIS A 201 18.88 -2.51 9.78
N GLN A 202 20.20 -2.29 9.80
CA GLN A 202 20.99 -1.97 8.61
C GLN A 202 21.07 -3.16 7.65
N LEU A 203 21.22 -4.39 8.15
CA LEU A 203 21.22 -5.59 7.31
C LEU A 203 19.92 -5.73 6.51
N TRP A 204 18.77 -5.56 7.16
CA TRP A 204 17.46 -5.73 6.50
C TRP A 204 16.97 -4.49 5.73
N ASN A 205 17.33 -3.28 6.16
CA ASN A 205 16.89 -2.03 5.52
C ASN A 205 17.93 -1.43 4.55
N GLY A 206 19.20 -1.85 4.64
CA GLY A 206 20.34 -1.32 3.90
C GLY A 206 20.22 -1.42 2.39
N ASN A 207 19.38 -2.34 1.89
CA ASN A 207 19.17 -2.53 0.46
C ASN A 207 18.17 -1.54 -0.20
N ARG A 208 17.38 -0.77 0.56
CA ARG A 208 16.39 0.15 -0.05
C ARG A 208 16.87 1.60 -0.23
N ARG A 209 17.83 2.09 0.58
CA ARG A 209 18.32 3.48 0.50
C ARG A 209 19.66 3.64 -0.21
N TRP A 210 20.49 2.61 -0.29
CA TRP A 210 21.83 2.73 -0.89
C TRP A 210 21.84 2.56 -2.42
N ALA A 211 20.87 1.83 -2.98
CA ALA A 211 20.70 1.70 -4.43
C ALA A 211 20.37 3.05 -5.12
N LYS A 212 19.71 3.99 -4.43
CA LYS A 212 19.41 5.34 -4.97
C LYS A 212 20.56 6.35 -4.82
N ARG A 213 21.47 6.18 -3.86
CA ARG A 213 22.59 7.13 -3.63
C ARG A 213 23.83 6.85 -4.48
N LYS A 214 24.01 5.62 -4.99
CA LYS A 214 25.12 5.30 -5.91
C LYS A 214 24.90 5.78 -7.35
N PHE A 215 23.65 5.98 -7.79
CA PHE A 215 23.35 6.47 -9.14
C PHE A 215 23.56 7.99 -9.30
N VAL A 216 23.29 8.78 -8.26
CA VAL A 216 23.43 10.25 -8.32
C VAL A 216 24.90 10.71 -8.19
N ARG A 217 25.76 9.92 -7.54
CA ARG A 217 27.18 10.27 -7.36
C ARG A 217 28.10 9.85 -8.52
N LYS A 218 27.62 9.06 -9.49
CA LYS A 218 28.40 8.69 -10.69
C LYS A 218 28.23 9.64 -11.89
N HIS A 219 27.26 10.56 -11.86
CA HIS A 219 27.00 11.51 -12.96
C HIS A 219 27.30 12.99 -12.61
N LYS A 220 28.04 13.26 -11.54
CA LYS A 220 28.65 14.57 -11.25
C LYS A 220 30.17 14.44 -11.19
N LYS A 221 30.74 14.05 -12.32
CA LYS A 221 32.10 14.40 -12.74
C LYS A 221 32.00 14.59 -14.25
N PHE A 222 31.74 15.82 -14.65
CA PHE A 222 32.50 16.67 -15.59
C PHE A 222 31.77 18.01 -15.63
#